data_AF-A0A0V1PQ05-F1
#
_entry.id   AF-A0A0V1PQ05-F1
#
_cell.length_a   1.000
_cell.length_b   1.000
_cell.length_c   1.000
_cell.angle_alpha   90.00
_cell.angle_beta   90.00
_cell.angle_gamma   90.00
#
_symmetry.space_group_name_H-M   'P 1'
#
loop_
_entity.id
_entity.type
_entity.pdbx_description
1 polymer ?
#
loop_
_entity_poly.entity_id
_entity_poly.type
_entity_poly.pdbx_seq_one_letter_code
_entity_poly.pdbx_strand_id
1 'polypeptide(L)'
;MTGDIPVKYEIRELTTREKELINASLPILEESGEILTSQFYTNMLADFPEVRPFFNESDQRTMKQPRILAFALLNYAKNIDELAPLTAFVNQIVVKHVGLQVKPEHYPIVGKCILDTMKSLLGPGTATEEFLTAWATAYGNLAQMLINAEAE
;
A
#
# COMPACT_ATOMS: atom_id res chain seq x y z
N MET A 1 -3.01 3.88 -21.23
CA MET A 1 -2.39 2.56 -21.49
C MET A 1 -2.44 1.76 -20.20
N THR A 2 -3.58 1.15 -19.92
CA THR A 2 -3.81 0.24 -18.79
C THR A 2 -3.34 -1.15 -19.21
N GLY A 3 -2.01 -1.35 -19.25
CA GLY A 3 -1.45 -2.68 -19.41
C GLY A 3 -1.83 -3.53 -18.20
N ASP A 4 -2.31 -4.75 -18.45
CA ASP A 4 -2.83 -5.73 -17.51
C ASP A 4 -2.21 -5.65 -16.10
N ILE A 5 -2.84 -4.89 -15.20
CA ILE A 5 -2.51 -4.96 -13.80
C ILE A 5 -3.33 -6.13 -13.23
N PRO A 6 -2.69 -7.15 -12.64
CA PRO A 6 -3.40 -8.35 -12.21
C PRO A 6 -4.46 -8.01 -11.16
N VAL A 7 -5.70 -8.38 -11.45
CA VAL A 7 -6.87 -8.23 -10.55
C VAL A 7 -6.85 -9.31 -9.44
N LYS A 8 -5.95 -10.29 -9.55
CA LYS A 8 -5.74 -11.36 -8.57
C LYS A 8 -4.29 -11.38 -8.14
N TYR A 9 -4.06 -11.38 -6.84
CA TYR A 9 -2.74 -11.56 -6.27
C TYR A 9 -2.60 -12.99 -5.77
N GLU A 10 -1.50 -13.64 -6.12
CA GLU A 10 -1.14 -14.92 -5.52
C GLU A 10 -0.51 -14.65 -4.16
N ILE A 11 -1.18 -15.09 -3.09
CA ILE A 11 -0.58 -15.05 -1.75
C ILE A 11 0.60 -16.02 -1.74
N ARG A 12 1.77 -15.52 -1.39
CA ARG A 12 2.95 -16.36 -1.15
C ARG A 12 3.74 -15.87 0.04
N GLU A 13 4.45 -16.80 0.66
CA GLU A 13 5.41 -16.46 1.71
C GLU A 13 6.52 -15.55 1.16
N LEU A 14 6.87 -14.53 1.94
CA LEU A 14 8.03 -13.70 1.67
C LEU A 14 9.29 -14.46 2.07
N THR A 15 10.27 -14.46 1.19
CA THR A 15 11.59 -15.03 1.48
C THR A 15 12.29 -14.23 2.59
N THR A 16 13.27 -14.83 3.26
CA THR A 16 14.12 -14.13 4.24
C THR A 16 14.70 -12.84 3.66
N ARG A 17 15.15 -12.88 2.41
CA ARG A 17 15.72 -11.73 1.72
C ARG A 17 14.71 -10.61 1.48
N GLU A 18 13.49 -10.94 1.06
CA GLU A 18 12.43 -9.95 0.88
C GLU A 18 12.04 -9.29 2.20
N LYS A 19 11.96 -10.07 3.28
CA LYS A 19 11.71 -9.56 4.63
C LYS A 19 12.82 -8.63 5.11
N GLU A 20 14.09 -8.97 4.87
CA GLU A 20 15.23 -8.10 5.17
C GLU A 20 15.12 -6.75 4.45
N LEU A 21 14.74 -6.74 3.16
CA LEU A 21 14.57 -5.51 2.38
C LEU A 21 13.41 -4.64 2.91
N ILE A 22 12.29 -5.26 3.28
CA ILE A 22 11.16 -4.55 3.89
C ILE A 22 11.56 -3.97 5.25
N ASN A 23 12.22 -4.76 6.10
CA ASN A 23 12.70 -4.31 7.41
C ASN A 23 13.74 -3.18 7.29
N ALA A 24 14.62 -3.23 6.28
CA ALA A 24 15.59 -2.17 6.03
C ALA A 24 14.95 -0.82 5.66
N SER A 25 13.69 -0.82 5.19
CA SER A 25 12.94 0.40 4.90
C SER A 25 12.26 1.03 6.13
N LEU A 26 12.24 0.35 7.28
CA LEU A 26 11.55 0.84 8.48
C LEU A 26 11.99 2.25 8.90
N PRO A 27 13.29 2.58 9.01
CA PRO A 27 13.71 3.94 9.37
C PRO A 27 13.18 4.98 8.38
N ILE A 28 13.12 4.63 7.10
CA ILE A 28 12.65 5.54 6.05
C ILE A 28 11.13 5.74 6.15
N LEU A 29 10.37 4.69 6.44
CA LEU A 29 8.93 4.80 6.67
C LEU A 29 8.61 5.59 7.94
N GLU A 30 9.44 5.49 8.98
CA GLU A 30 9.30 6.26 10.22
C GLU A 30 9.58 7.75 10.00
N GLU A 31 10.66 8.09 9.28
CA GLU A 31 11.07 9.48 9.06
C GLU A 31 10.28 10.17 7.93
N SER A 32 9.96 9.43 6.87
CA SER A 32 9.46 9.98 5.60
C SER A 32 8.12 9.40 5.14
N GLY A 33 7.46 8.59 5.97
CA GLY A 33 6.18 7.94 5.60
C GLY A 33 5.07 8.93 5.22
N GLU A 34 4.95 10.06 5.92
CA GLU A 34 3.97 11.10 5.56
C GLU A 34 4.29 11.77 4.21
N ILE A 35 5.58 11.97 3.90
CA ILE A 35 6.02 12.55 2.63
C ILE A 35 5.72 11.57 1.49
N LEU A 36 6.09 10.30 1.67
CA LEU A 36 5.81 9.22 0.73
C LEU A 36 4.31 9.16 0.42
N THR A 37 3.48 9.09 1.45
CA THR A 37 2.04 8.93 1.25
C THR A 37 1.36 10.18 0.70
N SER A 38 1.86 11.38 1.01
CA SER A 38 1.41 12.63 0.38
C SER A 38 1.66 12.65 -1.12
N GLN A 39 2.89 12.28 -1.53
CA GLN A 39 3.25 12.20 -2.94
C GLN A 39 2.45 11.11 -3.67
N PHE A 40 2.23 9.97 -3.00
CA PHE A 40 1.37 8.90 -3.49
C PHE A 40 -0.04 9.41 -3.82
N TYR A 41 -0.70 10.11 -2.88
CA TYR A 41 -2.05 10.63 -3.11
C TYR A 41 -2.07 11.67 -4.23
N THR A 42 -1.08 12.56 -4.26
CA THR A 42 -0.95 13.57 -5.33
C THR A 42 -0.88 12.91 -6.71
N ASN A 43 -0.02 11.90 -6.87
CA ASN A 43 0.15 11.20 -8.13
C ASN A 43 -1.08 10.36 -8.49
N MET A 44 -1.60 9.57 -7.55
CA MET A 44 -2.74 8.70 -7.78
C MET A 44 -3.99 9.47 -8.21
N LEU A 45 -4.32 10.58 -7.52
CA LEU A 45 -5.52 11.36 -7.84
C LEU A 45 -5.38 12.16 -9.14
N ALA A 46 -4.15 12.40 -9.60
CA ALA A 46 -3.86 13.03 -10.88
C ALA A 46 -3.93 12.02 -12.03
N ASP A 47 -3.25 10.88 -11.89
CA ASP A 47 -3.09 9.87 -12.95
C ASP A 47 -4.32 8.96 -13.09
N PHE A 48 -5.08 8.76 -12.01
CA PHE A 48 -6.26 7.90 -11.96
C PHE A 48 -7.48 8.65 -11.40
N PRO A 49 -8.08 9.59 -12.15
CA PRO A 49 -9.23 10.36 -11.69
C PRO A 49 -10.44 9.49 -11.27
N GLU A 50 -10.55 8.27 -11.80
CA GLU A 50 -11.58 7.29 -11.45
C GLU A 50 -11.58 6.88 -9.98
N VAL A 51 -10.46 7.06 -9.27
CA VAL A 51 -10.37 6.70 -7.85
C VAL A 51 -10.85 7.83 -6.92
N ARG A 52 -11.00 9.06 -7.42
CA ARG A 52 -11.39 10.23 -6.62
C ARG A 52 -12.67 10.04 -5.80
N PRO A 53 -13.74 9.38 -6.30
CA PRO A 53 -14.97 9.17 -5.53
C PRO A 53 -14.78 8.37 -4.23
N PHE A 54 -13.70 7.59 -4.10
CA PHE A 54 -13.39 6.81 -2.89
C PHE A 54 -12.67 7.63 -1.81
N PHE A 55 -12.23 8.84 -2.12
CA PHE A 55 -11.44 9.69 -1.21
C PHE A 55 -12.20 10.94 -0.80
N ASN A 56 -12.03 11.33 0.46
CA ASN A 56 -12.66 12.53 0.99
C ASN A 56 -11.69 13.71 0.85
N GLU A 57 -12.07 14.73 0.07
CA GLU A 57 -11.24 15.93 -0.15
C GLU A 57 -10.84 16.66 1.15
N SER A 58 -11.69 16.60 2.18
CA SER A 58 -11.37 17.19 3.49
C SER A 58 -10.28 16.40 4.22
N ASP A 59 -10.32 15.08 4.15
CA ASP A 59 -9.28 14.22 4.74
C ASP A 59 -7.94 14.35 4.00
N GLN A 60 -7.97 14.63 2.70
CA GLN A 60 -6.79 14.95 1.89
C GLN A 60 -6.19 16.30 2.30
N ARG A 61 -7.00 17.36 2.37
CA ARG A 61 -6.56 18.69 2.81
C ARG A 61 -5.99 18.73 4.22
N THR A 62 -6.48 17.87 5.11
CA THR A 62 -6.04 17.80 6.52
C THR A 62 -4.91 16.82 6.77
N MET A 63 -4.34 16.20 5.72
CA MET A 63 -3.29 15.17 5.81
C MET A 63 -3.69 13.90 6.59
N LYS A 64 -4.97 13.73 6.90
CA LYS A 64 -5.46 12.59 7.69
C LYS A 64 -5.29 11.27 6.94
N GLN A 65 -5.66 11.23 5.66
CA GLN A 65 -5.52 10.04 4.82
C GLN A 65 -4.06 9.64 4.55
N PRO A 66 -3.15 10.58 4.19
CA PRO A 66 -1.71 10.33 4.15
C PRO A 66 -1.19 9.70 5.46
N ARG A 67 -1.49 10.30 6.61
CA ARG A 67 -1.03 9.79 7.92
C ARG A 67 -1.52 8.37 8.23
N ILE A 68 -2.80 8.09 7.95
CA ILE A 68 -3.36 6.74 8.16
C ILE A 68 -2.65 5.73 7.26
N LEU A 69 -2.41 6.06 5.99
CA LEU A 69 -1.71 5.15 5.08
C LEU A 69 -0.24 4.95 5.48
N ALA A 70 0.45 6.01 5.93
CA ALA A 70 1.82 5.93 6.39
C ALA A 70 1.93 5.01 7.61
N PHE A 71 1.01 5.19 8.56
CA PHE A 71 0.87 4.33 9.73
C PHE A 71 0.57 2.89 9.32
N ALA A 72 -0.32 2.66 8.35
CA ALA A 72 -0.65 1.32 7.85
C ALA A 72 0.57 0.60 7.27
N LEU A 73 1.30 1.26 6.36
CA LEU A 73 2.51 0.72 5.72
C LEU A 73 3.61 0.43 6.74
N LEU A 74 3.82 1.35 7.69
CA LEU A 74 4.81 1.17 8.75
C LEU A 74 4.46 -0.01 9.66
N ASN A 75 3.20 -0.13 10.11
CA ASN A 75 2.79 -1.25 10.96
C ASN A 75 2.82 -2.58 10.21
N TYR A 76 2.47 -2.59 8.93
CA TYR A 76 2.58 -3.77 8.10
C TYR A 76 4.04 -4.22 7.97
N ALA A 77 4.95 -3.30 7.65
CA ALA A 77 6.39 -3.61 7.58
C ALA A 77 6.94 -4.09 8.93
N LYS A 78 6.54 -3.49 10.05
CA LYS A 78 6.97 -3.90 11.40
C LYS A 78 6.53 -5.30 11.81
N ASN A 79 5.42 -5.77 11.25
CA ASN A 79 4.80 -7.05 11.59
C ASN A 79 4.88 -8.04 10.42
N ILE A 80 5.80 -7.85 9.47
CA ILE A 80 5.88 -8.65 8.24
C ILE A 80 6.15 -10.14 8.49
N ASP A 81 6.64 -10.49 9.69
CA ASP A 81 6.85 -11.87 10.14
C ASP A 81 5.60 -12.52 10.75
N GLU A 82 4.74 -11.73 11.40
CA GLU A 82 3.52 -12.20 12.06
C GLU A 82 2.43 -11.13 11.99
N LEU A 83 1.40 -11.37 11.19
CA LEU A 83 0.34 -10.38 10.94
C LEU A 83 -0.78 -10.38 11.99
N ALA A 84 -0.77 -11.31 12.95
CA ALA A 84 -1.78 -11.41 14.00
C ALA A 84 -2.02 -10.09 14.78
N PRO A 85 -1.00 -9.27 15.08
CA PRO A 85 -1.20 -7.97 15.73
C PRO A 85 -2.02 -6.97 14.89
N LEU A 86 -2.09 -7.17 13.57
CA LEU A 86 -2.78 -6.25 12.65
C LEU A 86 -4.26 -6.57 12.46
N THR A 87 -4.78 -7.70 12.96
CA THR A 87 -6.16 -8.14 12.70
C THR A 87 -7.19 -7.07 13.00
N ALA A 88 -7.11 -6.41 14.16
CA ALA A 88 -8.06 -5.35 14.53
C ALA A 88 -8.00 -4.15 13.58
N PHE A 89 -6.81 -3.78 13.12
CA PHE A 89 -6.60 -2.68 12.19
C PHE A 89 -7.09 -3.03 10.78
N VAL A 90 -6.80 -4.25 10.31
CA VAL A 90 -7.30 -4.79 9.04
C VAL A 90 -8.83 -4.78 9.02
N ASN A 91 -9.49 -5.22 10.09
CA ASN A 91 -10.96 -5.19 10.17
C ASN A 91 -11.53 -3.77 10.03
N GLN A 92 -10.86 -2.75 10.58
CA GLN A 92 -11.30 -1.36 10.41
C GLN A 92 -11.18 -0.89 8.95
N ILE A 93 -10.13 -1.33 8.24
CA ILE A 93 -9.94 -1.06 6.81
C ILE A 93 -11.06 -1.72 6.01
N VAL A 94 -11.31 -3.01 6.24
CA VAL A 94 -12.36 -3.81 5.55
C VAL A 94 -13.73 -3.15 5.69
N VAL A 95 -14.15 -2.80 6.92
CA VAL A 95 -15.44 -2.13 7.15
C VAL A 95 -15.57 -0.83 6.35
N LYS A 96 -14.49 -0.04 6.29
CA LYS A 96 -14.48 1.21 5.52
C LYS A 96 -14.52 0.93 4.01
N HIS A 97 -13.75 -0.04 3.52
CA HIS A 97 -13.68 -0.40 2.11
C HIS A 97 -15.01 -0.93 1.59
N VAL A 98 -15.68 -1.82 2.35
CA VAL A 98 -17.03 -2.31 2.03
C VAL A 98 -18.02 -1.14 1.98
N GLY A 99 -17.99 -0.24 2.98
CA GLY A 99 -18.85 0.95 3.01
C GLY A 99 -18.64 1.91 1.82
N LEU A 100 -17.41 1.97 1.29
CA LEU A 100 -17.04 2.74 0.09
C LEU A 100 -17.19 1.95 -1.21
N GLN A 101 -17.64 0.70 -1.14
CA GLN A 101 -17.77 -0.20 -2.30
C GLN A 101 -16.47 -0.37 -3.10
N VAL A 102 -15.33 -0.41 -2.41
CA VAL A 102 -14.04 -0.75 -3.01
C VAL A 102 -14.14 -2.14 -3.65
N LYS A 103 -13.49 -2.30 -4.81
CA LYS A 103 -13.51 -3.53 -5.61
C LYS A 103 -12.08 -4.02 -5.86
N PRO A 104 -11.89 -5.32 -6.14
CA PRO A 104 -10.57 -5.88 -6.44
C PRO A 104 -9.80 -5.11 -7.53
N GLU A 105 -10.51 -4.56 -8.52
CA GLU A 105 -9.92 -3.83 -9.64
C GLU A 105 -9.26 -2.50 -9.22
N HIS A 106 -9.58 -1.96 -8.05
CA HIS A 106 -8.99 -0.71 -7.55
C HIS A 106 -7.60 -0.92 -6.91
N TYR A 107 -7.33 -2.11 -6.35
CA TYR A 107 -6.06 -2.44 -5.71
C TYR A 107 -4.85 -2.27 -6.65
N PRO A 108 -4.86 -2.84 -7.87
CA PRO A 108 -3.92 -2.50 -8.94
C PRO A 108 -3.36 -1.08 -8.99
N ILE A 109 -4.26 -0.08 -8.94
CA ILE A 109 -3.91 1.34 -9.05
C ILE A 109 -3.10 1.78 -7.83
N VAL A 110 -3.57 1.41 -6.64
CA VAL A 110 -2.91 1.74 -5.36
C VAL A 110 -1.52 1.12 -5.31
N GLY A 111 -1.38 -0.17 -5.62
CA GLY A 111 -0.09 -0.86 -5.61
C GLY A 111 0.92 -0.21 -6.54
N LYS A 112 0.52 0.09 -7.78
CA LYS A 112 1.36 0.79 -8.75
C LYS A 112 1.82 2.15 -8.22
N CYS A 113 0.89 2.98 -7.74
CA CYS A 113 1.22 4.32 -7.25
C CYS A 113 2.13 4.29 -6.02
N ILE A 114 1.99 3.32 -5.10
CA ILE A 114 2.88 3.16 -3.95
C ILE A 114 4.31 2.85 -4.43
N LEU A 115 4.47 1.85 -5.31
CA LEU A 115 5.77 1.42 -5.80
C LEU A 115 6.48 2.51 -6.62
N ASP A 116 5.74 3.22 -7.48
CA ASP A 116 6.30 4.35 -8.24
C ASP A 116 6.76 5.48 -7.31
N THR A 117 6.00 5.74 -6.24
CA THR A 117 6.35 6.77 -5.27
C THR A 117 7.59 6.37 -4.45
N MET A 118 7.67 5.11 -4.01
CA MET A 118 8.88 4.56 -3.37
C MET A 118 10.09 4.69 -4.31
N LYS A 119 9.94 4.31 -5.58
CA LYS A 119 11.01 4.43 -6.57
C LYS A 119 11.49 5.87 -6.74
N SER A 120 10.56 6.83 -6.84
CA SER A 120 10.89 8.24 -7.01
C SER A 120 11.53 8.85 -5.77
N LEU A 121 11.05 8.52 -4.57
CA LEU A 121 11.49 9.13 -3.32
C LEU A 121 12.83 8.57 -2.83
N LEU A 122 13.01 7.25 -2.94
CA LEU A 122 14.16 6.55 -2.39
C LEU A 122 15.37 6.56 -3.35
N GLY A 123 15.12 6.81 -4.64
CA GLY A 123 16.13 6.81 -5.68
C GLY A 123 16.67 5.41 -6.01
N PRO A 124 17.45 5.28 -7.10
CA PRO A 124 17.86 3.98 -7.65
C PRO A 124 18.84 3.21 -6.76
N GLY A 125 19.50 3.88 -5.81
CA GLY A 125 20.41 3.23 -4.86
C GLY A 125 19.70 2.44 -3.75
N THR A 126 18.46 2.86 -3.40
CA THR A 126 17.66 2.22 -2.34
C THR A 126 16.49 1.45 -2.92
N ALA A 127 15.74 2.04 -3.86
CA ALA A 127 14.67 1.37 -4.59
C ALA A 127 15.23 0.56 -5.78
N THR A 128 16.06 -0.44 -5.44
CA THR A 128 16.55 -1.43 -6.40
C THR A 128 15.39 -2.27 -6.95
N GLU A 129 15.61 -3.00 -8.05
CA GLU A 129 14.61 -3.92 -8.58
C GLU A 129 14.19 -4.97 -7.55
N GLU A 130 15.15 -5.55 -6.84
CA GLU A 130 14.91 -6.51 -5.75
C GLU A 130 14.02 -5.91 -4.64
N PHE A 131 14.29 -4.67 -4.23
CA PHE A 131 13.50 -3.96 -3.24
C PHE A 131 12.04 -3.74 -3.70
N LEU A 132 11.87 -3.29 -4.94
CA LEU A 132 10.54 -3.05 -5.50
C LEU A 132 9.76 -4.37 -5.68
N THR A 133 10.42 -5.46 -6.04
CA THR A 133 9.81 -6.80 -6.12
C THR A 133 9.37 -7.30 -4.75
N ALA A 134 10.18 -7.09 -3.70
CA ALA A 134 9.82 -7.44 -2.33
C ALA A 134 8.56 -6.68 -1.88
N TRP A 135 8.53 -5.36 -2.11
CA TRP A 135 7.36 -4.54 -1.80
C TRP A 135 6.14 -4.86 -2.65
N ALA A 136 6.30 -5.19 -3.93
CA ALA A 136 5.20 -5.62 -4.80
C ALA A 136 4.55 -6.91 -4.28
N THR A 137 5.38 -7.86 -3.83
CA THR A 137 4.90 -9.12 -3.23
C THR A 137 4.19 -8.86 -1.91
N ALA A 138 4.79 -8.06 -1.02
CA ALA A 138 4.20 -7.73 0.27
C ALA A 138 2.87 -6.99 0.11
N TYR A 139 2.79 -6.06 -0.84
CA TYR A 139 1.55 -5.38 -1.21
C TYR A 139 0.50 -6.37 -1.75
N GLY A 140 0.89 -7.27 -2.66
CA GLY A 140 -0.02 -8.26 -3.22
C GLY A 140 -0.63 -9.19 -2.18
N ASN A 141 0.16 -9.65 -1.22
CA ASN A 141 -0.33 -10.42 -0.08
C ASN A 141 -1.39 -9.64 0.71
N LEU A 142 -1.09 -8.38 1.07
CA LEU A 142 -2.03 -7.51 1.80
C LEU A 142 -3.31 -7.25 1.01
N ALA A 143 -3.17 -6.94 -0.28
CA ALA A 143 -4.29 -6.72 -1.17
C ALA A 143 -5.21 -7.95 -1.24
N GLN A 144 -4.65 -9.15 -1.40
CA GLN A 144 -5.47 -10.36 -1.45
C GLN A 144 -6.18 -10.65 -0.13
N MET A 145 -5.51 -10.43 1.01
CA MET A 145 -6.13 -10.59 2.34
C MET A 145 -7.33 -9.65 2.50
N LEU A 146 -7.18 -8.38 2.12
CA LEU A 146 -8.27 -7.41 2.17
C LEU A 146 -9.40 -7.76 1.20
N ILE A 147 -9.08 -8.11 -0.05
CA ILE A 147 -10.07 -8.54 -1.06
C ILE A 147 -10.90 -9.73 -0.55
N ASN A 148 -10.26 -10.72 0.05
CA ASN A 148 -10.95 -11.88 0.59
C ASN A 148 -11.89 -11.47 1.73
N ALA A 149 -11.41 -10.67 2.67
CA ALA A 149 -12.19 -10.22 3.82
C ALA A 149 -13.35 -9.26 3.45
N GLU A 150 -13.21 -8.48 2.38
CA GLU A 150 -14.25 -7.58 1.86
C GLU A 150 -15.36 -8.31 1.09
N ALA A 151 -15.13 -9.56 0.72
CA ALA A 151 -16.08 -10.41 0.01
C ALA A 151 -16.95 -11.27 0.94
N GLU A 152 -16.64 -11.30 2.25
CA GLU A 152 -17.42 -11.97 3.30
C GLU A 152 -18.68 -11.16 3.69
#